data_AF-A0A354HRA4-F1
#
_entry.id   AF-A0A354HRA4-F1
#
_cell.length_a   1.000
_cell.length_b   1.000
_cell.length_c   1.000
_cell.angle_alpha   90.00
_cell.angle_beta   90.00
_cell.angle_gamma   90.00
#
_symmetry.space_group_name_H-M   'P 1'
#
loop_
_entity.id
_entity.type
_entity.pdbx_description
1 polymer ?
#
loop_
_entity_poly.entity_id
_entity_poly.type
_entity_poly.pdbx_seq_one_letter_code
_entity_poly.pdbx_strand_id
1 'polypeptide(L)'
;SIIEFCYATGEVIGTQRVGGLVAYFCGRNTELGGAINTCFASGNVSGSKEIGGLVGYVGGGQNRIISNCFATGHVDLTADGTRGGGLIGFLYGKALNCYSTGAVTGGSSDIGGLVGMYFSGGTAVNCYYDTETSGRSDRGRGIPKTTAEMMAGAPSPDIFTDWDADIWSFFPDNQYPLLHLLQGNIKINFLPSDVVDYNPLWSANGGITWLAHKDVYPVPAGFHTICFKELTGWNKPQDRNVEVFANAGTWPYVSYSRKSYIIAVKPVPAEGGTVTDGGSYLYDSLVTLTAIPSVGYHFVAWGVGKMPVSTDNPYSFTVTGDRSLWARFETNEYAIAASASPAAGGTVTGAGTYTHGDSVTLTAVPNAGYIFYYWTGNGVPVPDADSSYTFTADSDRNLVAS
;
A
#
# COMPACT_ATOMS: atom_id res chain seq x y z
N SER A 1 -42.29 7.99 -26.12
CA SER A 1 -41.68 8.47 -24.85
C SER A 1 -40.21 8.75 -25.10
N ILE A 2 -39.67 9.71 -24.36
CA ILE A 2 -38.25 10.08 -24.38
C ILE A 2 -37.71 9.81 -22.98
N ILE A 3 -36.58 9.10 -22.87
CA ILE A 3 -35.85 8.86 -21.63
C ILE A 3 -34.46 9.45 -21.82
N GLU A 4 -34.13 10.47 -21.02
CA GLU A 4 -32.90 11.25 -21.18
C GLU A 4 -32.22 11.54 -19.84
N PHE A 5 -30.89 11.59 -19.86
CA PHE A 5 -30.05 11.92 -18.70
C PHE A 5 -30.33 11.03 -17.48
N CYS A 6 -30.56 9.74 -17.72
CA CYS A 6 -30.88 8.76 -16.70
C CYS A 6 -29.77 7.71 -16.57
N TYR A 7 -29.60 7.18 -15.36
CA TYR A 7 -28.73 6.03 -15.14
C TYR A 7 -29.31 5.05 -14.11
N ALA A 8 -28.88 3.79 -14.20
CA ALA A 8 -29.24 2.74 -13.26
C ALA A 8 -28.02 1.90 -12.89
N THR A 9 -27.85 1.61 -11.60
CA THR A 9 -26.65 0.93 -11.06
C THR A 9 -26.98 -0.36 -10.31
N GLY A 10 -28.27 -0.60 -10.05
CA GLY A 10 -28.74 -1.79 -9.33
C GLY A 10 -28.76 -3.04 -10.20
N GLU A 11 -28.58 -4.19 -9.57
CA GLU A 11 -28.73 -5.50 -10.21
C GLU A 11 -30.19 -5.75 -10.61
N VAL A 12 -30.39 -6.32 -11.81
CA VAL A 12 -31.71 -6.66 -12.33
C VAL A 12 -31.75 -8.14 -12.72
N ILE A 13 -32.59 -8.91 -12.04
CA ILE A 13 -32.79 -10.34 -12.33
C ILE A 13 -34.19 -10.54 -12.86
N GLY A 14 -34.31 -11.18 -14.02
CA GLY A 14 -35.59 -11.52 -14.63
C GLY A 14 -35.52 -12.76 -15.50
N THR A 15 -36.59 -13.06 -16.22
CA THR A 15 -36.64 -14.21 -17.14
C THR A 15 -36.60 -13.73 -18.59
N GLN A 16 -37.50 -12.83 -18.97
CA GLN A 16 -37.59 -12.31 -20.34
C GLN A 16 -37.67 -10.78 -20.36
N ARG A 17 -37.04 -10.15 -21.37
CA ARG A 17 -37.02 -8.69 -21.59
C ARG A 17 -36.42 -7.95 -20.40
N VAL A 18 -35.20 -8.33 -20.06
CA VAL A 18 -34.50 -7.76 -18.91
C VAL A 18 -33.52 -6.70 -19.43
N GLY A 19 -33.65 -5.49 -18.91
CA GLY A 19 -32.76 -4.37 -19.22
C GLY A 19 -32.35 -3.67 -17.93
N GLY A 20 -31.08 -3.30 -17.80
CA GLY A 20 -30.59 -2.59 -16.62
C GLY A 20 -31.27 -1.24 -16.40
N LEU A 21 -31.70 -0.57 -17.48
CA LEU A 21 -32.49 0.66 -17.42
C LEU A 21 -33.92 0.47 -17.93
N VAL A 22 -34.10 -0.21 -19.07
CA VAL A 22 -35.42 -0.37 -19.72
C VAL A 22 -35.64 -1.80 -20.15
N ALA A 23 -36.61 -2.49 -19.54
CA ALA A 23 -37.01 -3.83 -19.94
C ALA A 23 -37.58 -3.88 -21.38
N TYR A 24 -38.55 -3.02 -21.68
CA TYR A 24 -39.34 -3.08 -22.91
C TYR A 24 -39.61 -1.68 -23.47
N PHE A 25 -38.93 -1.33 -24.55
CA PHE A 25 -39.06 -0.07 -25.25
C PHE A 25 -39.86 -0.23 -26.54
N CYS A 26 -41.18 -0.04 -26.46
CA CYS A 26 -42.07 -0.14 -27.62
C CYS A 26 -43.08 1.01 -27.68
N GLY A 27 -43.87 1.03 -28.75
CA GLY A 27 -45.06 1.88 -28.86
C GLY A 27 -46.02 1.33 -29.90
N ARG A 28 -47.28 1.74 -29.78
CA ARG A 28 -48.39 1.19 -30.59
C ARG A 28 -48.42 1.72 -32.03
N ASN A 29 -47.83 2.89 -32.28
CA ASN A 29 -47.69 3.46 -33.61
C ASN A 29 -46.21 3.40 -34.03
N THR A 30 -45.95 2.84 -35.21
CA THR A 30 -44.61 2.73 -35.82
C THR A 30 -44.12 4.05 -36.40
N GLU A 31 -45.02 5.03 -36.61
CA GLU A 31 -44.74 6.37 -37.13
C GLU A 31 -44.39 7.36 -36.01
N LEU A 32 -44.87 7.12 -34.78
CA LEU A 32 -44.50 7.93 -33.62
C LEU A 32 -43.19 7.41 -33.03
N GLY A 33 -42.14 8.22 -33.17
CA GLY A 33 -40.81 7.92 -32.64
C GLY A 33 -40.75 7.83 -31.11
N GLY A 34 -39.66 7.25 -30.64
CA GLY A 34 -39.27 7.28 -29.23
C GLY A 34 -37.76 7.28 -29.12
N ALA A 35 -37.23 7.93 -28.09
CA ALA A 35 -35.80 7.99 -27.85
C ALA A 35 -35.43 7.51 -26.44
N ILE A 36 -34.31 6.79 -26.35
CA ILE A 36 -33.51 6.67 -25.12
C ILE A 36 -32.18 7.34 -25.48
N ASN A 37 -31.85 8.46 -24.82
CA ASN A 37 -30.72 9.28 -25.22
C ASN A 37 -29.90 9.73 -24.01
N THR A 38 -28.56 9.66 -24.10
CA THR A 38 -27.67 10.12 -23.01
C THR A 38 -27.99 9.42 -21.69
N CYS A 39 -27.96 8.09 -21.72
CA CYS A 39 -28.31 7.24 -20.57
C CYS A 39 -27.33 6.08 -20.44
N PHE A 40 -27.16 5.53 -19.23
CA PHE A 40 -26.37 4.31 -19.07
C PHE A 40 -26.90 3.36 -17.98
N ALA A 41 -26.41 2.13 -18.00
CA ALA A 41 -26.64 1.16 -16.94
C ALA A 41 -25.33 0.45 -16.55
N SER A 42 -25.05 0.35 -15.25
CA SER A 42 -23.85 -0.31 -14.74
C SER A 42 -24.14 -1.53 -13.86
N GLY A 43 -25.39 -1.73 -13.46
CA GLY A 43 -25.80 -2.91 -12.70
C GLY A 43 -25.82 -4.18 -13.56
N ASN A 44 -25.50 -5.31 -12.93
CA ASN A 44 -25.56 -6.62 -13.58
C ASN A 44 -27.00 -6.98 -13.97
N VAL A 45 -27.15 -7.72 -15.07
CA VAL A 45 -28.44 -8.12 -15.61
C VAL A 45 -28.44 -9.62 -15.87
N SER A 46 -29.41 -10.34 -15.29
CA SER A 46 -29.53 -11.80 -15.45
C SER A 46 -30.89 -12.24 -15.99
N GLY A 47 -30.91 -13.31 -16.79
CA GLY A 47 -32.14 -13.99 -17.20
C GLY A 47 -31.98 -14.92 -18.40
N SER A 48 -33.05 -15.22 -19.16
CA SER A 48 -33.01 -16.23 -20.24
C SER A 48 -33.36 -15.73 -21.64
N LYS A 49 -34.04 -14.59 -21.81
CA LYS A 49 -34.45 -14.15 -23.17
C LYS A 49 -34.54 -12.64 -23.32
N GLU A 50 -34.03 -12.12 -24.43
CA GLU A 50 -34.13 -10.69 -24.79
C GLU A 50 -33.51 -9.83 -23.68
N ILE A 51 -32.21 -10.02 -23.44
CA ILE A 51 -31.51 -9.40 -22.32
C ILE A 51 -30.46 -8.42 -22.82
N GLY A 52 -30.51 -7.19 -22.31
CA GLY A 52 -29.55 -6.15 -22.63
C GLY A 52 -29.01 -5.51 -21.36
N GLY A 53 -27.73 -5.14 -21.35
CA GLY A 53 -27.17 -4.38 -20.23
C GLY A 53 -27.92 -3.06 -19.99
N LEU A 54 -28.41 -2.40 -21.05
CA LEU A 54 -29.25 -1.21 -20.96
C LEU A 54 -30.73 -1.52 -21.25
N VAL A 55 -31.00 -2.16 -22.40
CA VAL A 55 -32.38 -2.37 -22.90
C VAL A 55 -32.63 -3.82 -23.28
N GLY A 56 -33.65 -4.44 -22.69
CA GLY A 56 -33.99 -5.84 -23.02
C GLY A 56 -34.53 -5.99 -24.44
N TYR A 57 -35.59 -5.23 -24.76
CA TYR A 57 -36.28 -5.33 -26.04
C TYR A 57 -36.70 -3.97 -26.58
N VAL A 58 -36.37 -3.72 -27.84
CA VAL A 58 -36.80 -2.55 -28.61
C VAL A 58 -37.73 -3.02 -29.72
N GLY A 59 -38.98 -2.55 -29.70
CA GLY A 59 -40.01 -2.95 -30.67
C GLY A 59 -40.81 -1.81 -31.25
N GLY A 60 -41.56 -2.09 -32.32
CA GLY A 60 -42.49 -1.15 -32.94
C GLY A 60 -41.91 -0.30 -34.08
N GLY A 61 -40.77 -0.67 -34.67
CA GLY A 61 -40.29 -0.09 -35.92
C GLY A 61 -39.10 0.88 -35.83
N GLN A 62 -38.62 1.26 -37.02
CA GLN A 62 -37.34 1.95 -37.27
C GLN A 62 -37.22 3.38 -36.74
N ASN A 63 -38.31 3.94 -36.20
CA ASN A 63 -38.34 5.28 -35.61
C ASN A 63 -38.01 5.30 -34.11
N ARG A 64 -37.67 4.14 -33.52
CA ARG A 64 -37.10 4.08 -32.17
C ARG A 64 -35.60 4.12 -32.21
N ILE A 65 -35.06 5.07 -31.45
CA ILE A 65 -33.65 5.39 -31.42
C ILE A 65 -33.13 5.24 -30.00
N ILE A 66 -32.02 4.53 -29.87
CA ILE A 66 -31.20 4.47 -28.66
C ILE A 66 -29.90 5.15 -29.03
N SER A 67 -29.60 6.30 -28.44
CA SER A 67 -28.45 7.11 -28.84
C SER A 67 -27.62 7.58 -27.66
N ASN A 68 -26.30 7.66 -27.83
CA ASN A 68 -25.40 8.18 -26.80
C ASN A 68 -25.57 7.43 -25.47
N CYS A 69 -25.62 6.11 -25.54
CA CYS A 69 -25.87 5.28 -24.38
C CYS A 69 -24.79 4.23 -24.18
N PHE A 70 -24.59 3.80 -22.93
CA PHE A 70 -23.68 2.69 -22.68
C PHE A 70 -24.13 1.74 -21.58
N ALA A 71 -23.53 0.55 -21.54
CA ALA A 71 -23.71 -0.39 -20.45
C ALA A 71 -22.40 -1.04 -20.02
N THR A 72 -22.16 -1.14 -18.72
CA THR A 72 -20.95 -1.75 -18.14
C THR A 72 -21.23 -2.97 -17.28
N GLY A 73 -22.50 -3.20 -16.91
CA GLY A 73 -22.90 -4.32 -16.08
C GLY A 73 -22.74 -5.66 -16.80
N HIS A 74 -22.48 -6.71 -16.03
CA HIS A 74 -22.40 -8.07 -16.54
C HIS A 74 -23.77 -8.55 -17.02
N VAL A 75 -23.85 -9.08 -18.25
CA VAL A 75 -25.05 -9.71 -18.79
C VAL A 75 -24.90 -11.23 -18.70
N ASP A 76 -25.62 -11.84 -17.76
CA ASP A 76 -25.55 -13.29 -17.50
C ASP A 76 -26.82 -14.00 -17.99
N LEU A 77 -26.69 -14.76 -19.07
CA LEU A 77 -27.80 -15.55 -19.60
C LEU A 77 -27.78 -16.98 -19.06
N THR A 78 -28.96 -17.58 -18.89
CA THR A 78 -29.05 -19.03 -18.74
C THR A 78 -28.42 -19.75 -19.93
N ALA A 79 -27.98 -21.00 -19.73
CA ALA A 79 -27.28 -21.77 -20.77
C ALA A 79 -28.11 -21.94 -22.06
N ASP A 80 -29.43 -22.06 -21.94
CA ASP A 80 -30.38 -22.14 -23.05
C ASP A 80 -30.88 -20.77 -23.55
N GLY A 81 -30.42 -19.69 -22.93
CA GLY A 81 -30.94 -18.35 -23.17
C GLY A 81 -30.69 -17.82 -24.58
N THR A 82 -31.48 -16.85 -25.02
CA THR A 82 -31.43 -16.33 -26.40
C THR A 82 -31.54 -14.82 -26.47
N ARG A 83 -30.96 -14.20 -27.51
CA ARG A 83 -31.08 -12.76 -27.79
C ARG A 83 -30.50 -11.91 -26.66
N GLY A 84 -29.26 -12.20 -26.30
CA GLY A 84 -28.50 -11.50 -25.26
C GLY A 84 -27.51 -10.52 -25.88
N GLY A 85 -27.54 -9.26 -25.49
CA GLY A 85 -26.59 -8.24 -25.93
C GLY A 85 -25.96 -7.50 -24.77
N GLY A 86 -24.70 -7.11 -24.88
CA GLY A 86 -24.06 -6.28 -23.84
C GLY A 86 -24.77 -4.95 -23.62
N LEU A 87 -25.43 -4.39 -24.64
CA LEU A 87 -26.26 -3.19 -24.53
C LEU A 87 -27.75 -3.49 -24.75
N ILE A 88 -28.10 -4.18 -25.83
CA ILE A 88 -29.49 -4.39 -26.26
C ILE A 88 -29.76 -5.87 -26.58
N GLY A 89 -30.77 -6.47 -25.98
CA GLY A 89 -31.13 -7.87 -26.28
C GLY A 89 -31.70 -8.05 -27.69
N PHE A 90 -32.80 -7.34 -27.98
CA PHE A 90 -33.47 -7.39 -29.29
C PHE A 90 -33.73 -5.98 -29.83
N LEU A 91 -33.35 -5.74 -31.09
CA LEU A 91 -33.40 -4.42 -31.72
C LEU A 91 -34.23 -4.40 -33.02
N TYR A 92 -35.45 -3.88 -32.93
CA TYR A 92 -36.26 -3.43 -34.08
C TYR A 92 -36.32 -1.89 -34.13
N GLY A 93 -35.14 -1.27 -34.31
CA GLY A 93 -34.92 0.17 -34.28
C GLY A 93 -33.47 0.51 -34.61
N LYS A 94 -33.00 1.66 -34.16
CA LYS A 94 -31.62 2.14 -34.37
C LYS A 94 -30.88 2.30 -33.05
N ALA A 95 -29.65 1.81 -32.99
CA ALA A 95 -28.68 2.19 -31.97
C ALA A 95 -27.62 3.09 -32.61
N LEU A 96 -27.34 4.25 -32.02
CA LEU A 96 -26.44 5.27 -32.58
C LEU A 96 -25.45 5.74 -31.51
N ASN A 97 -24.15 5.69 -31.78
CA ASN A 97 -23.14 6.21 -30.84
C ASN A 97 -23.26 5.58 -29.44
N CYS A 98 -23.36 4.25 -29.38
CA CYS A 98 -23.51 3.53 -28.12
C CYS A 98 -22.37 2.55 -27.89
N TYR A 99 -22.13 2.15 -26.64
CA TYR A 99 -21.15 1.10 -26.39
C TYR A 99 -21.49 0.17 -25.22
N SER A 100 -20.84 -0.99 -25.17
CA SER A 100 -20.89 -1.89 -24.01
C SER A 100 -19.51 -2.44 -23.62
N THR A 101 -19.30 -2.60 -22.32
CA THR A 101 -18.03 -3.11 -21.76
C THR A 101 -18.22 -4.23 -20.74
N GLY A 102 -19.45 -4.56 -20.37
CA GLY A 102 -19.73 -5.67 -19.47
C GLY A 102 -19.49 -7.04 -20.13
N ALA A 103 -19.07 -8.01 -19.33
CA ALA A 103 -19.01 -9.42 -19.76
C ALA A 103 -20.39 -9.92 -20.20
N VAL A 104 -20.46 -10.73 -21.27
CA VAL A 104 -21.69 -11.36 -21.74
C VAL A 104 -21.51 -12.87 -21.70
N THR A 105 -22.14 -13.56 -20.75
CA THR A 105 -21.97 -15.01 -20.51
C THR A 105 -23.23 -15.81 -20.77
N GLY A 106 -23.06 -17.12 -20.91
CA GLY A 106 -24.14 -18.06 -21.22
C GLY A 106 -24.75 -17.84 -22.59
N GLY A 107 -26.01 -18.29 -22.72
CA GLY A 107 -26.81 -18.24 -23.93
C GLY A 107 -26.44 -19.28 -24.99
N SER A 108 -27.43 -19.64 -25.81
CA SER A 108 -27.33 -20.66 -26.86
C SER A 108 -27.37 -20.09 -28.27
N SER A 109 -28.07 -18.96 -28.48
CA SER A 109 -28.23 -18.33 -29.80
C SER A 109 -28.48 -16.83 -29.71
N ASP A 110 -28.07 -16.10 -30.74
CA ASP A 110 -28.21 -14.63 -30.81
C ASP A 110 -27.61 -13.90 -29.61
N ILE A 111 -26.37 -14.27 -29.27
CA ILE A 111 -25.61 -13.60 -28.22
C ILE A 111 -24.56 -12.72 -28.88
N GLY A 112 -24.59 -11.43 -28.59
CA GLY A 112 -23.66 -10.46 -29.16
C GLY A 112 -23.04 -9.55 -28.11
N GLY A 113 -21.85 -9.03 -28.41
CA GLY A 113 -21.14 -8.12 -27.51
C GLY A 113 -21.87 -6.80 -27.27
N LEU A 114 -22.65 -6.31 -28.25
CA LEU A 114 -23.48 -5.10 -28.14
C LEU A 114 -24.98 -5.41 -28.30
N VAL A 115 -25.39 -5.97 -29.43
CA VAL A 115 -26.80 -6.34 -29.70
C VAL A 115 -26.94 -7.86 -29.75
N GLY A 116 -28.00 -8.45 -29.19
CA GLY A 116 -28.26 -9.89 -29.34
C GLY A 116 -28.84 -10.27 -30.69
N MET A 117 -29.96 -9.63 -31.08
CA MET A 117 -30.64 -9.87 -32.35
C MET A 117 -31.17 -8.58 -32.97
N TYR A 118 -30.97 -8.40 -34.28
CA TYR A 118 -31.70 -7.39 -35.07
C TYR A 118 -32.95 -7.96 -35.69
N PHE A 119 -33.93 -7.10 -35.92
CA PHE A 119 -35.15 -7.46 -36.64
C PHE A 119 -35.55 -6.41 -37.67
N SER A 120 -35.97 -6.88 -38.86
CA SER A 120 -36.62 -6.10 -39.93
C SER A 120 -35.97 -4.72 -40.17
N GLY A 121 -34.67 -4.73 -40.50
CA GLY A 121 -33.90 -3.51 -40.78
C GLY A 121 -33.33 -2.79 -39.56
N GLY A 122 -33.38 -3.40 -38.37
CA GLY A 122 -32.70 -2.87 -37.18
C GLY A 122 -31.20 -2.71 -37.43
N THR A 123 -30.62 -1.63 -36.90
CA THR A 123 -29.23 -1.24 -37.19
C THR A 123 -28.52 -0.68 -35.97
N ALA A 124 -27.21 -0.88 -35.92
CA ALA A 124 -26.31 -0.20 -35.01
C ALA A 124 -25.28 0.57 -35.83
N VAL A 125 -25.14 1.87 -35.58
CA VAL A 125 -24.24 2.77 -36.32
C VAL A 125 -23.33 3.47 -35.32
N ASN A 126 -22.01 3.42 -35.56
CA ASN A 126 -21.00 3.94 -34.65
C ASN A 126 -21.16 3.39 -33.23
N CYS A 127 -21.52 2.10 -33.13
CA CYS A 127 -21.68 1.43 -31.84
C CYS A 127 -20.64 0.34 -31.66
N TYR A 128 -20.01 0.33 -30.49
CA TYR A 128 -18.83 -0.46 -30.22
C TYR A 128 -19.02 -1.35 -29.00
N TYR A 129 -18.29 -2.45 -28.91
CA TYR A 129 -18.20 -3.20 -27.67
C TYR A 129 -16.80 -3.71 -27.45
N ASP A 130 -16.47 -3.85 -26.18
CA ASP A 130 -15.18 -4.34 -25.77
C ASP A 130 -15.13 -5.86 -25.94
N THR A 131 -14.34 -6.33 -26.91
CA THR A 131 -14.25 -7.75 -27.27
C THR A 131 -13.54 -8.57 -26.20
N GLU A 132 -12.69 -7.94 -25.38
CA GLU A 132 -11.89 -8.60 -24.35
C GLU A 132 -12.71 -8.80 -23.08
N THR A 133 -13.40 -7.74 -22.63
CA THR A 133 -14.24 -7.83 -21.43
C THR A 133 -15.56 -8.54 -21.69
N SER A 134 -16.19 -8.34 -22.86
CA SER A 134 -17.43 -9.03 -23.22
C SER A 134 -17.25 -10.54 -23.38
N GLY A 135 -16.04 -10.98 -23.73
CA GLY A 135 -15.76 -12.36 -24.14
C GLY A 135 -16.40 -12.75 -25.48
N ARG A 136 -16.82 -11.77 -26.30
CA ARG A 136 -17.49 -11.96 -27.59
C ARG A 136 -16.70 -11.30 -28.71
N SER A 137 -16.80 -11.82 -29.94
CA SER A 137 -16.08 -11.33 -31.13
C SER A 137 -16.93 -11.43 -32.41
N ASP A 138 -18.25 -11.29 -32.25
CA ASP A 138 -19.20 -11.43 -33.35
C ASP A 138 -19.19 -10.22 -34.30
N ARG A 139 -19.03 -10.52 -35.60
CA ARG A 139 -19.14 -9.49 -36.65
C ARG A 139 -20.61 -9.27 -37.00
N GLY A 140 -21.05 -8.02 -36.93
CA GLY A 140 -22.38 -7.60 -37.39
C GLY A 140 -23.38 -7.25 -36.28
N ARG A 141 -23.11 -7.56 -35.00
CA ARG A 141 -23.96 -7.13 -33.86
C ARG A 141 -23.38 -6.00 -33.03
N GLY A 142 -22.63 -5.13 -33.71
CA GLY A 142 -21.80 -4.06 -33.15
C GLY A 142 -20.42 -4.10 -33.80
N ILE A 143 -19.57 -3.11 -33.50
CA ILE A 143 -18.19 -3.07 -33.95
C ILE A 143 -17.29 -3.52 -32.77
N PRO A 144 -16.64 -4.70 -32.82
CA PRO A 144 -15.72 -5.13 -31.77
C PRO A 144 -14.51 -4.20 -31.72
N LYS A 145 -14.10 -3.86 -30.50
CA LYS A 145 -12.88 -3.12 -30.20
C LYS A 145 -12.20 -3.72 -28.97
N THR A 146 -10.89 -3.67 -28.92
CA THR A 146 -10.12 -4.04 -27.72
C THR A 146 -10.33 -3.00 -26.62
N THR A 147 -10.03 -3.37 -25.37
CA THR A 147 -10.02 -2.46 -24.23
C THR A 147 -9.15 -1.25 -24.53
N ALA A 148 -7.94 -1.49 -25.04
CA ALA A 148 -6.99 -0.44 -25.38
C ALA A 148 -7.51 0.49 -26.47
N GLU A 149 -8.17 -0.03 -27.52
CA GLU A 149 -8.82 0.82 -28.52
C GLU A 149 -9.90 1.68 -27.88
N MET A 150 -10.86 1.10 -27.15
CA MET A 150 -11.96 1.85 -26.57
C MET A 150 -11.54 2.85 -25.48
N MET A 151 -10.38 2.65 -24.86
CA MET A 151 -9.84 3.52 -23.81
C MET A 151 -8.74 4.49 -24.29
N ALA A 152 -8.39 4.49 -25.58
CA ALA A 152 -7.24 5.24 -26.10
C ALA A 152 -7.37 6.78 -25.98
N GLY A 153 -8.53 7.30 -25.58
CA GLY A 153 -8.87 8.72 -25.72
C GLY A 153 -8.80 9.18 -27.19
N ALA A 154 -9.17 10.42 -27.47
CA ALA A 154 -8.80 11.01 -28.76
C ALA A 154 -7.27 11.21 -28.77
N PRO A 155 -6.48 10.49 -29.60
CA PRO A 155 -6.69 10.33 -31.03
C PRO A 155 -6.32 8.91 -31.55
N SER A 156 -7.19 7.92 -31.41
CA SER A 156 -7.25 6.90 -32.48
C SER A 156 -8.18 7.45 -33.55
N PRO A 157 -7.69 7.84 -34.75
CA PRO A 157 -8.50 8.50 -35.79
C PRO A 157 -9.64 7.63 -36.37
N ASP A 158 -9.90 6.45 -35.80
CA ASP A 158 -10.79 5.44 -36.37
C ASP A 158 -12.01 5.11 -35.49
N ILE A 159 -12.09 5.63 -34.26
CA ILE A 159 -13.21 5.36 -33.33
C ILE A 159 -13.69 6.64 -32.63
N PHE A 160 -14.99 6.74 -32.38
CA PHE A 160 -15.63 7.90 -31.75
C PHE A 160 -15.45 9.26 -32.47
N THR A 161 -14.90 9.30 -33.69
CA THR A 161 -14.63 10.55 -34.42
C THR A 161 -15.88 11.38 -34.71
N ASP A 162 -17.03 10.72 -34.86
CA ASP A 162 -18.32 11.35 -35.12
C ASP A 162 -19.18 11.51 -33.85
N TRP A 163 -18.61 11.26 -32.67
CA TRP A 163 -19.34 11.41 -31.41
C TRP A 163 -19.27 12.86 -30.93
N ASP A 164 -20.40 13.37 -30.46
CA ASP A 164 -20.53 14.75 -30.00
C ASP A 164 -19.74 14.96 -28.69
N ALA A 165 -18.72 15.83 -28.75
CA ALA A 165 -17.85 16.15 -27.60
C ALA A 165 -18.55 17.01 -26.52
N ASP A 166 -19.71 17.60 -26.83
CA ASP A 166 -20.56 18.24 -25.81
C ASP A 166 -21.34 17.21 -24.98
N ILE A 167 -21.51 15.98 -25.53
CA ILE A 167 -22.17 14.86 -24.86
C ILE A 167 -21.15 13.93 -24.20
N TRP A 168 -20.05 13.65 -24.88
CA TRP A 168 -19.05 12.67 -24.48
C TRP A 168 -17.73 13.33 -24.06
N SER A 169 -17.22 12.92 -22.91
CA SER A 169 -15.88 13.26 -22.42
C SER A 169 -14.90 12.14 -22.77
N PHE A 170 -13.81 12.51 -23.44
CA PHE A 170 -12.74 11.60 -23.86
C PHE A 170 -11.47 11.91 -23.07
N PHE A 171 -11.11 11.05 -22.13
CA PHE A 171 -9.92 11.24 -21.27
C PHE A 171 -8.75 10.37 -21.76
N PRO A 172 -7.50 10.89 -21.77
CA PRO A 172 -6.34 10.18 -22.34
C PRO A 172 -5.69 9.07 -21.46
N ASP A 173 -6.32 8.56 -20.40
CA ASP A 173 -5.62 7.73 -19.38
C ASP A 173 -6.27 6.36 -19.08
N ASN A 174 -6.44 5.51 -20.10
CA ASN A 174 -7.08 4.20 -19.98
C ASN A 174 -8.53 4.29 -19.45
N GLN A 175 -9.32 5.21 -19.98
CA GLN A 175 -10.73 5.37 -19.62
C GLN A 175 -11.64 5.24 -20.84
N TYR A 176 -12.75 4.53 -20.69
CA TYR A 176 -13.83 4.56 -21.67
C TYR A 176 -14.48 5.96 -21.72
N PRO A 177 -15.04 6.38 -22.86
CA PRO A 177 -15.76 7.65 -22.96
C PRO A 177 -16.88 7.76 -21.94
N LEU A 178 -16.99 8.92 -21.28
CA LEU A 178 -18.01 9.16 -20.26
C LEU A 178 -19.05 10.17 -20.76
N LEU A 179 -20.29 10.06 -20.28
CA LEU A 179 -21.31 11.07 -20.56
C LEU A 179 -21.06 12.30 -19.68
N HIS A 180 -20.86 13.47 -20.30
CA HIS A 180 -20.44 14.71 -19.62
C HIS A 180 -21.34 15.08 -18.44
N LEU A 181 -22.67 14.95 -18.63
CA LEU A 181 -23.67 15.30 -17.60
C LEU A 181 -23.94 14.19 -16.58
N LEU A 182 -23.42 12.98 -16.80
CA LEU A 182 -23.66 11.83 -15.92
C LEU A 182 -22.37 11.23 -15.35
N GLN A 183 -21.25 11.91 -15.48
CA GLN A 183 -20.02 11.60 -14.76
C GLN A 183 -19.95 12.36 -13.44
N GLY A 184 -19.20 11.83 -12.48
CA GLY A 184 -18.74 12.56 -11.30
C GLY A 184 -17.24 12.38 -11.14
N ASN A 185 -16.71 12.80 -10.00
CA ASN A 185 -15.26 12.77 -9.75
C ASN A 185 -14.93 12.12 -8.41
N ILE A 186 -13.84 11.36 -8.36
CA ILE A 186 -13.29 10.81 -7.12
C ILE A 186 -11.93 11.45 -6.85
N LYS A 187 -11.66 11.78 -5.58
CA LYS A 187 -10.33 12.12 -5.06
C LYS A 187 -10.16 11.55 -3.66
N ILE A 188 -9.01 10.97 -3.35
CA ILE A 188 -8.77 10.36 -2.03
C ILE A 188 -8.00 11.30 -1.12
N ASN A 189 -8.51 11.48 0.11
CA ASN A 189 -7.81 12.17 1.19
C ASN A 189 -7.12 11.13 2.08
N PHE A 190 -5.79 11.05 2.01
CA PHE A 190 -5.01 10.08 2.78
C PHE A 190 -4.66 10.59 4.18
N LEU A 191 -4.76 9.68 5.16
CA LEU A 191 -4.41 9.89 6.55
C LEU A 191 -3.45 8.79 7.03
N PRO A 192 -2.60 9.06 8.03
CA PRO A 192 -2.22 10.39 8.52
C PRO A 192 -1.56 11.24 7.43
N SER A 193 -1.45 12.56 7.62
CA SER A 193 -1.02 13.48 6.55
C SER A 193 0.39 13.21 6.05
N ASP A 194 1.28 12.66 6.87
CA ASP A 194 2.65 12.30 6.51
C ASP A 194 2.75 11.04 5.64
N VAL A 195 1.67 10.27 5.48
CA VAL A 195 1.66 9.15 4.51
C VAL A 195 1.85 9.65 3.08
N VAL A 196 1.48 10.91 2.78
CA VAL A 196 1.60 11.47 1.43
C VAL A 196 3.05 11.55 0.96
N ASP A 197 4.00 11.67 1.88
CA ASP A 197 5.44 11.69 1.59
C ASP A 197 5.94 10.33 1.06
N TYR A 198 5.16 9.26 1.28
CA TYR A 198 5.42 7.91 0.76
C TYR A 198 4.67 7.63 -0.55
N ASN A 199 4.08 8.66 -1.18
CA ASN A 199 3.36 8.59 -2.45
C ASN A 199 2.29 7.48 -2.51
N PRO A 200 1.24 7.56 -1.66
CA PRO A 200 0.15 6.60 -1.67
C PRO A 200 -0.58 6.66 -3.02
N LEU A 201 -0.83 5.47 -3.58
CA LEU A 201 -1.53 5.33 -4.85
C LEU A 201 -2.87 4.60 -4.67
N TRP A 202 -3.85 4.99 -5.46
CA TRP A 202 -5.18 4.41 -5.49
C TRP A 202 -5.65 4.15 -6.93
N SER A 203 -6.69 3.34 -7.09
CA SER A 203 -7.32 3.06 -8.39
C SER A 203 -8.83 2.89 -8.21
N ALA A 204 -9.60 3.19 -9.25
CA ALA A 204 -11.03 2.93 -9.28
C ALA A 204 -11.32 1.63 -10.05
N ASN A 205 -12.26 0.84 -9.52
CA ASN A 205 -12.76 -0.42 -10.08
C ASN A 205 -11.67 -1.45 -10.42
N GLY A 206 -10.59 -1.49 -9.65
CA GLY A 206 -9.46 -2.41 -9.91
C GLY A 206 -8.74 -2.15 -11.23
N GLY A 207 -8.87 -0.94 -11.80
CA GLY A 207 -8.18 -0.54 -13.02
C GLY A 207 -6.66 -0.54 -12.85
N ILE A 208 -5.94 -0.61 -13.97
CA ILE A 208 -4.48 -0.67 -14.01
C ILE A 208 -3.81 0.71 -13.82
N THR A 209 -4.57 1.79 -13.97
CA THR A 209 -4.10 3.16 -13.74
C THR A 209 -4.05 3.45 -12.24
N TRP A 210 -2.87 3.80 -11.74
CA TRP A 210 -2.65 4.15 -10.33
C TRP A 210 -2.51 5.68 -10.19
N LEU A 211 -3.39 6.25 -9.39
CA LEU A 211 -3.59 7.68 -9.20
C LEU A 211 -2.92 8.13 -7.90
N ALA A 212 -2.29 9.30 -7.94
CA ALA A 212 -1.69 9.95 -6.79
C ALA A 212 -2.73 10.71 -5.95
N HIS A 213 -2.30 11.18 -4.79
CA HIS A 213 -3.16 11.87 -3.82
C HIS A 213 -3.75 13.21 -4.30
N LYS A 214 -3.16 13.82 -5.34
CA LYS A 214 -3.66 15.10 -5.91
C LYS A 214 -4.67 14.89 -7.02
N ASP A 215 -4.73 13.68 -7.56
CA ASP A 215 -5.48 13.41 -8.77
C ASP A 215 -6.98 13.43 -8.49
N VAL A 216 -7.70 14.06 -9.42
CA VAL A 216 -9.16 14.05 -9.48
C VAL A 216 -9.52 13.20 -10.68
N TYR A 217 -10.21 12.10 -10.45
CA TYR A 217 -10.46 11.09 -11.47
C TYR A 217 -11.95 11.04 -11.83
N PRO A 218 -12.30 11.30 -13.10
CA PRO A 218 -13.68 11.24 -13.54
C PRO A 218 -14.13 9.78 -13.68
N VAL A 219 -15.37 9.50 -13.29
CA VAL A 219 -16.02 8.18 -13.38
C VAL A 219 -17.50 8.35 -13.73
N PRO A 220 -18.18 7.35 -14.32
CA PRO A 220 -19.64 7.36 -14.40
C PRO A 220 -20.28 7.59 -13.04
N ALA A 221 -21.48 8.13 -12.97
CA ALA A 221 -22.24 8.09 -11.73
C ALA A 221 -22.54 6.64 -11.30
N GLY A 222 -22.61 6.39 -9.99
CA GLY A 222 -22.89 5.08 -9.42
C GLY A 222 -21.85 4.60 -8.45
N PHE A 223 -21.82 3.28 -8.24
CA PHE A 223 -20.94 2.65 -7.27
C PHE A 223 -19.59 2.30 -7.88
N HIS A 224 -18.53 2.67 -7.16
CA HIS A 224 -17.15 2.38 -7.53
C HIS A 224 -16.39 1.76 -6.37
N THR A 225 -15.57 0.76 -6.67
CA THR A 225 -14.63 0.18 -5.70
C THR A 225 -13.30 0.91 -5.80
N ILE A 226 -12.83 1.49 -4.70
CA ILE A 226 -11.52 2.12 -4.60
C ILE A 226 -10.54 1.11 -4.04
N CYS A 227 -9.46 0.86 -4.78
CA CYS A 227 -8.36 -0.01 -4.39
C CYS A 227 -7.14 0.81 -4.02
N PHE A 228 -6.35 0.31 -3.06
CA PHE A 228 -5.14 1.00 -2.58
C PHE A 228 -3.88 0.17 -2.80
N LYS A 229 -2.75 0.83 -3.02
CA LYS A 229 -1.46 0.15 -3.19
C LYS A 229 -0.79 -0.11 -1.84
N GLU A 230 -0.05 -1.22 -1.75
CA GLU A 230 0.80 -1.49 -0.59
C GLU A 230 1.90 -0.42 -0.45
N LEU A 231 2.23 -0.07 0.79
CA LEU A 231 3.29 0.87 1.11
C LEU A 231 4.23 0.25 2.15
N THR A 232 5.54 0.32 1.89
CA THR A 232 6.55 -0.21 2.82
C THR A 232 6.44 0.47 4.17
N GLY A 233 6.37 -0.32 5.23
CA GLY A 233 6.27 0.20 6.61
C GLY A 233 4.87 0.66 7.03
N TRP A 234 3.86 0.54 6.17
CA TRP A 234 2.48 0.87 6.47
C TRP A 234 1.56 -0.34 6.28
N ASN A 235 0.47 -0.39 7.02
CA ASN A 235 -0.62 -1.32 6.79
C ASN A 235 -1.57 -0.72 5.76
N LYS A 236 -1.79 -1.44 4.67
CA LYS A 236 -2.72 -1.05 3.60
C LYS A 236 -4.17 -1.04 4.13
N PRO A 237 -4.96 0.00 3.83
CA PRO A 237 -6.39 0.01 4.11
C PRO A 237 -7.13 -1.02 3.24
N GLN A 238 -8.31 -1.45 3.71
CA GLN A 238 -9.21 -2.27 2.91
C GLN A 238 -9.78 -1.46 1.73
N ASP A 239 -10.02 -2.14 0.61
CA ASP A 239 -10.71 -1.56 -0.53
C ASP A 239 -12.13 -1.12 -0.13
N ARG A 240 -12.66 -0.07 -0.77
CA ARG A 240 -13.90 0.60 -0.32
C ARG A 240 -14.84 0.89 -1.47
N ASN A 241 -16.13 0.62 -1.27
CA ASN A 241 -17.16 1.06 -2.21
C ASN A 241 -17.62 2.48 -1.88
N VAL A 242 -17.73 3.32 -2.90
CA VAL A 242 -18.26 4.68 -2.81
C VAL A 242 -19.33 4.89 -3.87
N GLU A 243 -20.34 5.69 -3.52
CA GLU A 243 -21.31 6.20 -4.50
C GLU A 243 -20.84 7.56 -5.01
N VAL A 244 -20.88 7.71 -6.33
CA VAL A 244 -20.58 8.95 -7.04
C VAL A 244 -21.85 9.43 -7.71
N PHE A 245 -22.24 10.67 -7.45
CA PHE A 245 -23.40 11.28 -8.09
C PHE A 245 -22.97 12.05 -9.35
N ALA A 246 -23.87 12.12 -10.33
CA ALA A 246 -23.67 12.90 -11.53
C ALA A 246 -23.36 14.37 -11.19
N ASN A 247 -22.38 14.96 -11.87
CA ASN A 247 -21.88 16.33 -11.69
C ASN A 247 -21.42 16.66 -10.26
N ALA A 248 -21.01 15.66 -9.48
CA ALA A 248 -20.54 15.84 -8.11
C ALA A 248 -19.11 15.31 -7.89
N GLY A 249 -18.43 15.84 -6.87
CA GLY A 249 -17.16 15.32 -6.37
C GLY A 249 -17.34 14.50 -5.11
N THR A 250 -16.73 13.32 -5.05
CA THR A 250 -16.74 12.40 -3.92
C THR A 250 -15.32 12.29 -3.35
N TRP A 251 -15.11 12.80 -2.13
CA TRP A 251 -13.77 12.95 -1.53
C TRP A 251 -13.60 12.18 -0.19
N PRO A 252 -13.56 10.84 -0.21
CA PRO A 252 -13.46 10.04 1.00
C PRO A 252 -12.10 10.18 1.69
N TYR A 253 -12.10 10.01 3.01
CA TYR A 253 -10.90 9.90 3.82
C TYR A 253 -10.52 8.43 4.03
N VAL A 254 -9.24 8.12 3.89
CA VAL A 254 -8.67 6.77 3.99
C VAL A 254 -7.43 6.79 4.86
N SER A 255 -7.34 5.86 5.80
CA SER A 255 -6.24 5.79 6.76
C SER A 255 -5.31 4.61 6.48
N TYR A 256 -4.04 4.89 6.22
CA TYR A 256 -2.96 3.94 6.45
C TYR A 256 -2.56 4.01 7.92
N SER A 257 -2.04 2.91 8.47
CA SER A 257 -1.44 2.91 9.81
C SER A 257 0.00 2.46 9.73
N ARG A 258 0.91 3.15 10.42
CA ARG A 258 2.32 2.74 10.46
C ARG A 258 2.43 1.37 11.12
N LYS A 259 3.30 0.51 10.57
CA LYS A 259 3.69 -0.73 11.21
C LYS A 259 4.50 -0.42 12.46
N SER A 260 4.37 -1.28 13.46
CA SER A 260 5.11 -1.21 14.71
C SER A 260 6.11 -2.35 14.75
N TYR A 261 7.32 -2.06 15.21
CA TYR A 261 8.44 -2.99 15.30
C TYR A 261 9.03 -2.98 16.70
N ILE A 262 9.58 -4.10 17.13
CA ILE A 262 10.17 -4.29 18.45
C ILE A 262 11.70 -4.18 18.33
N ILE A 263 12.26 -3.26 19.11
CA ILE A 263 13.70 -3.10 19.33
C ILE A 263 14.03 -3.67 20.71
N ALA A 264 14.49 -4.92 20.73
CA ALA A 264 14.95 -5.59 21.94
C ALA A 264 16.45 -5.31 22.15
N VAL A 265 16.82 -4.94 23.37
CA VAL A 265 18.20 -4.64 23.75
C VAL A 265 18.55 -5.37 25.04
N LYS A 266 19.79 -5.82 25.17
CA LYS A 266 20.29 -6.43 26.41
C LYS A 266 21.77 -6.12 26.67
N PRO A 267 22.18 -5.91 27.93
CA PRO A 267 23.59 -5.82 28.29
C PRO A 267 24.25 -7.21 28.23
N VAL A 268 25.53 -7.26 27.84
CA VAL A 268 26.34 -8.48 27.82
C VAL A 268 27.77 -8.17 28.30
N PRO A 269 28.20 -8.69 29.47
CA PRO A 269 27.41 -9.50 30.40
C PRO A 269 26.35 -8.65 31.13
N ALA A 270 25.43 -9.30 31.84
CA ALA A 270 24.25 -8.62 32.40
C ALA A 270 24.61 -7.65 33.54
N GLU A 271 25.64 -8.00 34.31
CA GLU A 271 26.22 -7.21 35.38
C GLU A 271 27.07 -6.03 34.88
N GLY A 272 27.50 -6.06 33.61
CA GLY A 272 28.42 -5.06 33.05
C GLY A 272 27.81 -3.68 32.85
N GLY A 273 26.49 -3.58 32.82
CA GLY A 273 25.80 -2.29 32.70
C GLY A 273 24.31 -2.44 32.44
N THR A 274 23.67 -1.30 32.17
CA THR A 274 22.27 -1.24 31.75
C THR A 274 22.15 -0.63 30.36
N VAL A 275 21.03 -0.91 29.69
CA VAL A 275 20.69 -0.33 28.37
C VAL A 275 19.29 0.28 28.45
N THR A 276 19.10 1.43 27.81
CA THR A 276 17.81 2.15 27.79
C THR A 276 17.23 2.20 26.38
N ASP A 277 15.96 2.63 26.29
CA ASP A 277 15.28 2.96 25.04
C ASP A 277 15.05 1.78 24.08
N GLY A 278 15.06 0.55 24.60
CA GLY A 278 14.41 -0.59 23.96
C GLY A 278 12.88 -0.48 24.04
N GLY A 279 12.16 -1.08 23.09
CA GLY A 279 10.70 -1.07 23.11
C GLY A 279 10.05 -1.22 21.74
N SER A 280 8.81 -0.75 21.65
CA SER A 280 8.01 -0.75 20.42
C SER A 280 8.07 0.60 19.74
N TYR A 281 8.38 0.61 18.46
CA TYR A 281 8.62 1.81 17.66
C TYR A 281 7.86 1.73 16.33
N LEU A 282 7.32 2.85 15.88
CA LEU A 282 6.70 2.93 14.56
C LEU A 282 7.78 2.89 13.47
N TYR A 283 7.43 2.37 12.30
CA TYR A 283 8.27 2.45 11.11
C TYR A 283 8.76 3.88 10.86
N ASP A 284 10.03 3.98 10.47
CA ASP A 284 10.74 5.23 10.16
C ASP A 284 10.98 6.17 11.34
N SER A 285 10.62 5.76 12.56
CA SER A 285 11.02 6.49 13.76
C SER A 285 12.53 6.33 14.03
N LEU A 286 13.15 7.40 14.51
CA LEU A 286 14.51 7.37 15.01
C LEU A 286 14.52 6.86 16.45
N VAL A 287 15.27 5.79 16.72
CA VAL A 287 15.56 5.32 18.08
C VAL A 287 16.99 5.68 18.45
N THR A 288 17.23 6.02 19.72
CA THR A 288 18.55 6.34 20.28
C THR A 288 18.78 5.47 21.52
N LEU A 289 19.63 4.46 21.40
CA LEU A 289 19.96 3.54 22.48
C LEU A 289 21.15 4.06 23.29
N THR A 290 21.07 3.96 24.61
CA THR A 290 22.18 4.34 25.50
C THR A 290 22.62 3.15 26.34
N ALA A 291 23.94 2.94 26.42
CA ALA A 291 24.56 1.96 27.28
C ALA A 291 25.19 2.68 28.47
N ILE A 292 24.87 2.26 29.68
CA ILE A 292 25.38 2.85 30.92
C ILE A 292 26.19 1.77 31.64
N PRO A 293 27.54 1.83 31.58
CA PRO A 293 28.39 0.86 32.26
C PRO A 293 28.18 0.87 33.77
N SER A 294 28.19 -0.32 34.37
CA SER A 294 28.30 -0.47 35.82
C SER A 294 29.71 -0.06 36.29
N VAL A 295 29.87 0.20 37.59
CA VAL A 295 31.19 0.43 38.19
C VAL A 295 32.12 -0.74 37.84
N GLY A 296 33.34 -0.42 37.40
CA GLY A 296 34.33 -1.42 37.02
C GLY A 296 34.24 -1.93 35.59
N TYR A 297 33.28 -1.45 34.80
CA TYR A 297 33.13 -1.79 33.39
C TYR A 297 33.23 -0.56 32.49
N HIS A 298 33.48 -0.80 31.20
CA HIS A 298 33.29 0.19 30.14
C HIS A 298 32.49 -0.42 28.99
N PHE A 299 31.81 0.44 28.24
CA PHE A 299 31.09 0.05 27.03
C PHE A 299 32.06 -0.15 25.87
N VAL A 300 31.86 -1.21 25.09
CA VAL A 300 32.70 -1.56 23.94
C VAL A 300 31.97 -1.32 22.62
N ALA A 301 30.80 -1.94 22.45
CA ALA A 301 30.05 -1.86 21.19
C ALA A 301 28.60 -2.34 21.34
N TRP A 302 27.74 -1.88 20.44
CA TRP A 302 26.46 -2.50 20.12
C TRP A 302 26.66 -3.58 19.06
N GLY A 303 25.82 -4.62 19.06
CA GLY A 303 25.85 -5.63 18.01
C GLY A 303 24.58 -6.43 17.85
N VAL A 304 24.50 -7.17 16.75
CA VAL A 304 23.39 -8.05 16.38
C VAL A 304 23.95 -9.42 16.04
N GLY A 305 23.38 -10.48 16.62
CA GLY A 305 23.92 -11.83 16.47
C GLY A 305 25.37 -11.89 16.97
N LYS A 306 26.32 -12.19 16.07
CA LYS A 306 27.77 -12.26 16.39
C LYS A 306 28.57 -11.05 15.90
N MET A 307 27.92 -10.07 15.27
CA MET A 307 28.60 -8.95 14.60
C MET A 307 28.38 -7.64 15.39
N PRO A 308 29.44 -6.86 15.68
CA PRO A 308 29.26 -5.49 16.14
C PRO A 308 28.64 -4.63 15.03
N VAL A 309 27.76 -3.70 15.41
CA VAL A 309 27.07 -2.79 14.47
C VAL A 309 27.41 -1.32 14.70
N SER A 310 27.85 -0.95 15.91
CA SER A 310 28.33 0.40 16.21
C SER A 310 29.17 0.40 17.49
N THR A 311 30.20 1.24 17.55
CA THR A 311 30.95 1.57 18.77
C THR A 311 30.48 2.87 19.41
N ASP A 312 29.51 3.55 18.79
CA ASP A 312 28.97 4.82 19.30
C ASP A 312 28.08 4.57 20.51
N ASN A 313 28.17 5.45 21.50
CA ASN A 313 27.28 5.47 22.65
C ASN A 313 26.98 6.93 23.01
N PRO A 314 25.74 7.42 22.80
CA PRO A 314 24.55 6.68 22.36
C PRO A 314 24.59 6.25 20.88
N TYR A 315 23.84 5.20 20.53
CA TYR A 315 23.69 4.68 19.15
C TYR A 315 22.30 4.96 18.60
N SER A 316 22.23 5.71 17.50
CA SER A 316 20.96 6.07 16.85
C SER A 316 20.78 5.38 15.51
N PHE A 317 19.55 4.95 15.21
CA PHE A 317 19.19 4.40 13.89
C PHE A 317 17.69 4.50 13.61
N THR A 318 17.32 4.44 12.33
CA THR A 318 15.92 4.40 11.89
C THR A 318 15.33 3.00 11.98
N VAL A 319 14.13 2.88 12.55
CA VAL A 319 13.42 1.62 12.72
C VAL A 319 12.74 1.19 11.42
N THR A 320 13.27 0.15 10.79
CA THR A 320 12.72 -0.44 9.55
C THR A 320 12.19 -1.86 9.71
N GLY A 321 12.35 -2.43 10.91
CA GLY A 321 12.06 -3.83 11.20
C GLY A 321 12.43 -4.17 12.64
N ASP A 322 12.00 -5.35 13.10
CA ASP A 322 12.37 -5.86 14.42
C ASP A 322 13.89 -6.04 14.51
N ARG A 323 14.47 -5.67 15.66
CA ARG A 323 15.90 -5.87 15.93
C ARG A 323 16.12 -6.38 17.34
N SER A 324 17.09 -7.27 17.48
CA SER A 324 17.58 -7.74 18.78
C SER A 324 19.06 -7.42 18.89
N LEU A 325 19.39 -6.42 19.70
CA LEU A 325 20.76 -5.94 19.90
C LEU A 325 21.31 -6.37 21.26
N TRP A 326 22.62 -6.52 21.33
CA TRP A 326 23.37 -6.57 22.57
C TRP A 326 24.23 -5.30 22.73
N ALA A 327 24.44 -4.86 23.97
CA ALA A 327 25.50 -3.92 24.34
C ALA A 327 26.61 -4.68 25.05
N ARG A 328 27.82 -4.66 24.50
CA ARG A 328 28.99 -5.31 25.07
C ARG A 328 29.63 -4.39 26.11
N PHE A 329 29.86 -4.95 27.29
CA PHE A 329 30.68 -4.34 28.33
C PHE A 329 31.86 -5.25 28.63
N GLU A 330 33.00 -4.65 28.96
CA GLU A 330 34.21 -5.34 29.39
C GLU A 330 34.68 -4.73 30.71
N THR A 331 35.28 -5.57 31.57
CA THR A 331 35.87 -5.14 32.83
C THR A 331 37.02 -4.18 32.56
N ASN A 332 37.12 -3.11 33.34
CA ASN A 332 38.25 -2.20 33.28
C ASN A 332 39.51 -2.93 33.75
N GLU A 333 40.65 -2.54 33.18
CA GLU A 333 41.97 -2.98 33.61
C GLU A 333 42.72 -1.81 34.24
N TYR A 334 43.52 -2.11 35.27
CA TYR A 334 44.32 -1.15 36.01
C TYR A 334 45.79 -1.57 36.02
N ALA A 335 46.67 -0.60 35.77
CA ALA A 335 48.10 -0.78 35.88
C ALA A 335 48.54 -0.52 37.32
N ILE A 336 49.09 -1.56 37.96
CA ILE A 336 49.69 -1.48 39.28
C ILE A 336 51.21 -1.53 39.14
N ALA A 337 51.86 -0.39 39.35
CA ALA A 337 53.31 -0.26 39.38
C ALA A 337 53.81 -0.28 40.81
N ALA A 338 54.95 -0.95 41.05
CA ALA A 338 55.58 -0.97 42.35
C ALA A 338 57.12 -0.99 42.25
N SER A 339 57.82 -0.29 43.16
CA SER A 339 59.28 -0.20 43.18
C SER A 339 59.85 -0.06 44.60
N ALA A 340 61.14 -0.37 44.79
CA ALA A 340 61.85 -0.15 46.06
C ALA A 340 62.64 1.17 46.02
N SER A 341 62.67 1.91 47.13
CA SER A 341 63.44 3.14 47.28
C SER A 341 64.15 3.18 48.65
N PRO A 342 65.49 3.13 48.70
CA PRO A 342 66.40 3.09 47.56
C PRO A 342 66.29 1.77 46.79
N ALA A 343 66.56 1.79 45.47
CA ALA A 343 66.48 0.59 44.63
C ALA A 343 67.40 -0.55 45.09
N ALA A 344 68.50 -0.23 45.77
CA ALA A 344 69.40 -1.22 46.38
C ALA A 344 68.85 -1.83 47.68
N GLY A 345 67.80 -1.23 48.26
CA GLY A 345 67.25 -1.59 49.57
C GLY A 345 66.42 -2.86 49.58
N GLY A 346 65.93 -3.31 48.42
CA GLY A 346 65.14 -4.54 48.33
C GLY A 346 64.54 -4.76 46.95
N THR A 347 63.72 -5.79 46.82
CA THR A 347 62.91 -6.06 45.63
C THR A 347 61.42 -5.96 45.96
N VAL A 348 60.62 -5.62 44.95
CA VAL A 348 59.16 -5.64 45.04
C VAL A 348 58.62 -6.59 43.98
N THR A 349 57.68 -7.46 44.37
CA THR A 349 56.97 -8.37 43.45
C THR A 349 55.45 -8.14 43.53
N GLY A 350 54.72 -8.57 42.50
CA GLY A 350 53.26 -8.44 42.43
C GLY A 350 52.74 -7.21 41.65
N ALA A 351 53.61 -6.45 40.98
CA ALA A 351 53.19 -5.42 40.03
C ALA A 351 52.71 -6.05 38.71
N GLY A 352 51.80 -5.38 38.01
CA GLY A 352 51.21 -5.89 36.76
C GLY A 352 49.92 -5.18 36.36
N THR A 353 49.24 -5.72 35.35
CA THR A 353 47.89 -5.31 34.94
C THR A 353 46.88 -6.22 35.60
N TYR A 354 45.86 -5.63 36.21
CA TYR A 354 44.82 -6.34 36.96
C TYR A 354 43.44 -5.90 36.49
N THR A 355 42.49 -6.83 36.42
CA THR A 355 41.09 -6.50 36.11
C THR A 355 40.40 -5.89 37.34
N HIS A 356 39.37 -5.09 37.11
CA HIS A 356 38.64 -4.45 38.20
C HIS A 356 38.11 -5.47 39.21
N GLY A 357 38.41 -5.24 40.49
CA GLY A 357 38.02 -6.13 41.58
C GLY A 357 39.04 -7.22 41.91
N ASP A 358 40.10 -7.40 41.10
CA ASP A 358 41.16 -8.34 41.41
C ASP A 358 41.86 -7.99 42.73
N SER A 359 42.18 -9.02 43.50
CA SER A 359 43.01 -8.88 44.70
C SER A 359 44.49 -8.81 44.29
N VAL A 360 45.14 -7.69 44.54
CA VAL A 360 46.55 -7.45 44.25
C VAL A 360 47.34 -7.55 45.54
N THR A 361 48.41 -8.35 45.55
CA THR A 361 49.33 -8.45 46.68
C THR A 361 50.72 -8.04 46.24
N LEU A 362 51.23 -6.95 46.83
CA LEU A 362 52.60 -6.50 46.65
C LEU A 362 53.46 -6.97 47.83
N THR A 363 54.63 -7.53 47.52
CA THR A 363 55.58 -7.99 48.53
C THR A 363 56.91 -7.27 48.39
N ALA A 364 57.28 -6.49 49.40
CA ALA A 364 58.60 -5.91 49.56
C ALA A 364 59.50 -6.89 50.32
N VAL A 365 60.64 -7.23 49.73
CA VAL A 365 61.67 -8.08 50.35
C VAL A 365 62.92 -7.24 50.53
N PRO A 366 63.24 -6.81 51.77
CA PRO A 366 64.47 -6.07 52.06
C PRO A 366 65.71 -6.91 51.76
N ASN A 367 66.72 -6.28 51.16
CA ASN A 367 68.05 -6.88 51.03
C ASN A 367 68.77 -6.87 52.38
N ALA A 368 69.81 -7.70 52.53
CA ALA A 368 70.59 -7.75 53.76
C ALA A 368 71.11 -6.36 54.16
N GLY A 369 70.87 -5.96 55.41
CA GLY A 369 71.22 -4.64 55.94
C GLY A 369 70.12 -3.57 55.81
N TYR A 370 68.98 -3.90 55.19
CA TYR A 370 67.80 -3.04 55.09
C TYR A 370 66.62 -3.62 55.88
N ILE A 371 65.69 -2.75 56.27
CA ILE A 371 64.37 -3.11 56.81
C ILE A 371 63.31 -2.46 55.94
N PHE A 372 62.16 -3.11 55.79
CA PHE A 372 60.98 -2.46 55.23
C PHE A 372 60.39 -1.53 56.29
N TYR A 373 60.03 -0.30 55.90
CA TYR A 373 59.45 0.67 56.83
C TYR A 373 58.00 1.02 56.49
N TYR A 374 57.71 1.45 55.25
CA TYR A 374 56.33 1.72 54.79
C TYR A 374 56.20 1.71 53.26
N TRP A 375 54.96 1.59 52.79
CA TRP A 375 54.59 1.88 51.40
C TRP A 375 54.20 3.34 51.22
N THR A 376 54.49 3.94 50.07
CA THR A 376 53.87 5.21 49.63
C THR A 376 53.12 5.03 48.33
N GLY A 377 51.93 5.62 48.21
CA GLY A 377 51.19 5.77 46.96
C GLY A 377 51.14 7.24 46.59
N ASN A 378 51.64 7.61 45.40
CA ASN A 378 51.72 9.01 44.95
C ASN A 378 52.39 9.95 45.98
N GLY A 379 53.40 9.45 46.70
CA GLY A 379 54.15 10.21 47.72
C GLY A 379 53.47 10.32 49.09
N VAL A 380 52.30 9.73 49.28
CA VAL A 380 51.59 9.67 50.58
C VAL A 380 51.78 8.29 51.22
N PRO A 381 52.18 8.19 52.50
CA PRO A 381 52.28 6.90 53.19
C PRO A 381 50.95 6.15 53.16
N VAL A 382 51.00 4.85 52.85
CA VAL A 382 49.86 3.94 52.99
C VAL A 382 49.86 3.45 54.43
N PRO A 383 48.95 3.94 55.28
CA PRO A 383 48.95 3.59 56.70
C PRO A 383 48.65 2.11 56.90
N ASP A 384 49.28 1.54 57.93
CA ASP A 384 49.05 0.16 58.41
C ASP A 384 49.28 -0.94 57.36
N ALA A 385 50.06 -0.64 56.30
CA ALA A 385 50.43 -1.61 55.28
C ALA A 385 51.74 -2.32 55.63
N ASP A 386 51.65 -3.64 55.84
CA ASP A 386 52.82 -4.50 56.06
C ASP A 386 53.67 -4.67 54.79
N SER A 387 54.85 -5.29 54.93
CA SER A 387 55.74 -5.60 53.80
C SER A 387 55.06 -6.49 52.75
N SER A 388 53.98 -7.19 53.12
CA SER A 388 53.01 -7.81 52.21
C SER A 388 51.72 -7.00 52.26
N TYR A 389 51.43 -6.23 51.21
CA TYR A 389 50.27 -5.35 51.14
C TYR A 389 49.26 -5.86 50.12
N THR A 390 48.05 -6.20 50.58
CA THR A 390 46.95 -6.66 49.72
C THR A 390 45.85 -5.60 49.61
N PHE A 391 45.40 -5.33 48.39
CA PHE A 391 44.30 -4.40 48.12
C PHE A 391 43.53 -4.81 46.86
N THR A 392 42.38 -4.20 46.63
CA THR A 392 41.56 -4.42 45.43
C THR A 392 41.95 -3.47 44.31
N ALA A 393 42.13 -3.98 43.10
CA ALA A 393 42.36 -3.18 41.90
C ALA A 393 41.08 -2.40 41.53
N ASP A 394 41.05 -1.11 41.84
CA ASP A 394 39.95 -0.19 41.56
C ASP A 394 40.36 1.06 40.77
N SER A 395 41.67 1.25 40.61
CA SER A 395 42.32 2.40 40.00
C SER A 395 43.78 2.06 39.69
N ASP A 396 44.39 2.79 38.76
CA ASP A 396 45.83 2.73 38.54
C ASP A 396 46.57 3.19 39.81
N ARG A 397 47.61 2.45 40.20
CA ARG A 397 48.42 2.79 41.38
C ARG A 397 49.90 2.70 41.08
N ASN A 398 50.65 3.64 41.64
CA ASN A 398 52.11 3.59 41.67
C ASN A 398 52.59 3.63 43.12
N LEU A 399 53.15 2.51 43.57
CA LEU A 399 53.52 2.26 44.96
C LEU A 399 55.04 2.14 45.13
N VAL A 400 55.59 2.72 46.19
CA VAL A 400 57.02 2.65 46.50
C VAL A 400 57.22 2.07 47.90
N ALA A 401 57.96 0.97 48.00
CA ALA A 401 58.42 0.40 49.27
C ALA A 401 59.67 1.16 49.73
N SER A 402 59.63 1.71 50.95
CA SER A 402 60.74 2.44 51.58
C SER A 402 61.43 1.65 52.68
#